data_AF-A0A930H435-F1
#
_entry.id   AF-A0A930H435-F1
#
_cell.length_a   1.000
_cell.length_b   1.000
_cell.length_c   1.000
_cell.angle_alpha   90.00
_cell.angle_beta   90.00
_cell.angle_gamma   90.00
#
_symmetry.space_group_name_H-M   'P 1'
#
loop_
_entity.id
_entity.type
_entity.pdbx_description
1 polymer ?
#
loop_
_entity_poly.entity_id
_entity_poly.type
_entity_poly.pdbx_seq_one_letter_code
_entity_poly.pdbx_strand_id
1 'polypeptide(L)'
;MSFSKLQSNLIEWISFFPGEGGLEKDSKVLLLAEKDSQELFEKLLRKRVKSISLRLEEDRFDYIIIPLLTKRHLMLFQGSLEEMLRTFLEKWLLPGGEVILGMENENALERISTGYYEKEPAYQSYDALKMLEESLKKDYPKARASLYFPMPSLEYPIHFYTEKRLPKEGEESYGYVALGKKGVFPQFAPSFLYRFRGDATAILSMKDVHSEEVEYIKYNSSRKPEYALKTEILRDKEGVKKVLKEGIGAEANAHIDSLPKKRKLLSESFSQRKIQVLEEEGFWRAYAGSQSPSSILYPFVKGKSIGEILGELISQGKAPVKEIQEALHLLLGEDSFIKPANLDLLFENVIMDGEQAVLIDCEWVKEEGEERLFLLYRILHYWYEEYKDKLKYKDEE
;
A
#
# COMPACT_ATOMS: atom_id res chain seq x y z
N MET A 1 11.85 -16.55 2.43
CA MET A 1 12.06 -15.18 1.93
C MET A 1 13.07 -14.51 2.85
N SER A 2 14.06 -13.78 2.35
CA SER A 2 15.02 -13.09 3.24
C SER A 2 14.37 -11.81 3.79
N PHE A 3 14.62 -11.49 5.06
CA PHE A 3 14.18 -10.23 5.69
C PHE A 3 14.62 -8.98 4.88
N SER A 4 15.75 -9.07 4.18
CA SER A 4 16.24 -8.03 3.26
C SER A 4 15.29 -7.70 2.10
N LYS A 5 14.40 -8.61 1.68
CA LYS A 5 13.41 -8.33 0.63
C LYS A 5 12.25 -7.46 1.14
N LEU A 6 12.00 -7.42 2.45
CA LEU A 6 10.97 -6.56 3.02
C LEU A 6 11.48 -5.13 3.20
N GLN A 7 12.77 -4.96 3.48
CA GLN A 7 13.42 -3.63 3.55
C GLN A 7 13.30 -2.86 2.23
N SER A 8 13.32 -3.52 1.07
CA SER A 8 13.20 -2.84 -0.23
C SER A 8 11.82 -2.21 -0.45
N ASN A 9 10.77 -2.77 0.16
CA ASN A 9 9.39 -2.26 0.06
C ASN A 9 9.30 -0.77 0.42
N LEU A 10 10.22 -0.24 1.23
CA LEU A 10 10.25 1.17 1.62
C LEU A 10 10.23 2.13 0.42
N ILE A 11 10.97 1.79 -0.65
CA ILE A 11 11.11 2.64 -1.85
C ILE A 11 10.77 1.93 -3.16
N GLU A 12 10.50 0.63 -3.14
CA GLU A 12 10.28 -0.17 -4.34
C GLU A 12 9.05 0.31 -5.14
N TRP A 13 7.99 0.74 -4.46
CA TRP A 13 6.78 1.28 -5.08
C TRP A 13 6.94 2.66 -5.72
N ILE A 14 8.03 3.39 -5.43
CA ILE A 14 8.20 4.77 -5.89
C ILE A 14 8.74 4.77 -7.31
N SER A 15 7.96 5.24 -8.29
CA SER A 15 8.46 5.48 -9.65
C SER A 15 9.31 6.76 -9.70
N PHE A 16 10.58 6.63 -10.07
CA PHE A 16 11.52 7.76 -10.11
C PHE A 16 11.40 8.54 -11.42
N PHE A 17 10.45 9.46 -11.50
CA PHE A 17 10.32 10.39 -12.63
C PHE A 17 11.37 11.51 -12.54
N PRO A 18 12.24 11.71 -13.55
CA PRO A 18 13.18 12.83 -13.56
C PRO A 18 12.44 14.17 -13.41
N GLY A 19 13.05 15.13 -12.71
CA GLY A 19 12.41 16.42 -12.36
C GLY A 19 11.98 17.25 -13.57
N GLU A 20 12.73 17.12 -14.67
CA GLU A 20 12.50 17.81 -15.95
C GLU A 20 11.74 16.95 -16.99
N GLY A 21 11.30 15.75 -16.61
CA GLY A 21 10.69 14.77 -17.50
C GLY A 21 11.68 13.78 -18.12
N GLY A 22 11.23 12.55 -18.38
CA GLY A 22 12.07 11.46 -18.87
C GLY A 22 11.60 10.10 -18.36
N LEU A 23 12.40 9.06 -18.60
CA LEU A 23 12.14 7.71 -18.10
C LEU A 23 12.84 7.50 -16.75
N GLU A 24 12.39 6.51 -15.98
CA GLU A 24 12.97 6.18 -14.68
C GLU A 24 14.49 5.96 -14.72
N LYS A 25 14.94 5.25 -15.76
CA LYS A 25 16.34 4.96 -16.05
C LYS A 25 17.22 6.19 -16.30
N ASP A 26 16.64 7.37 -16.45
CA ASP A 26 17.36 8.62 -16.67
C ASP A 26 17.62 9.38 -15.35
N SER A 27 16.96 8.99 -14.26
CA SER A 27 17.04 9.66 -12.96
C SER A 27 18.43 9.56 -12.33
N LYS A 28 18.88 10.65 -11.71
CA LYS A 28 20.06 10.68 -10.85
C LYS A 28 19.65 10.69 -9.38
N VAL A 29 20.22 9.80 -8.59
CA VAL A 29 19.85 9.63 -7.18
C VAL A 29 21.06 9.89 -6.28
N LEU A 30 20.87 10.67 -5.23
CA LEU A 30 21.76 10.72 -4.09
C LEU A 30 21.19 9.83 -2.98
N LEU A 31 21.91 8.76 -2.62
CA LEU A 31 21.54 7.86 -1.53
C LEU A 31 22.41 8.17 -0.31
N LEU A 32 21.81 8.69 0.75
CA LEU A 32 22.46 8.89 2.06
C LEU A 32 21.90 7.86 3.04
N ALA A 33 22.44 6.64 2.98
CA ALA A 33 22.05 5.55 3.86
C ALA A 33 23.16 5.24 4.87
N GLU A 34 22.79 4.61 6.00
CA GLU A 34 23.78 4.05 6.92
C GLU A 34 24.43 2.80 6.31
N LYS A 35 25.65 2.47 6.76
CA LYS A 35 26.48 1.41 6.17
C LYS A 35 25.74 0.07 6.04
N ASP A 36 24.94 -0.27 7.03
CA ASP A 36 24.30 -1.59 7.14
C ASP A 36 23.13 -1.76 6.15
N SER A 37 22.54 -0.65 5.67
CA SER A 37 21.43 -0.68 4.69
C SER A 37 21.82 -0.12 3.31
N GLN A 38 22.96 0.55 3.20
CA GLN A 38 23.41 1.18 1.94
C GLN A 38 23.51 0.18 0.79
N GLU A 39 24.15 -0.97 1.00
CA GLU A 39 24.37 -1.98 -0.06
C GLU A 39 23.03 -2.47 -0.65
N LEU A 40 22.03 -2.67 0.20
CA LEU A 40 20.70 -3.12 -0.23
C LEU A 40 20.02 -2.10 -1.14
N PHE A 41 19.89 -0.86 -0.67
CA PHE A 41 19.21 0.19 -1.43
C PHE A 41 19.99 0.60 -2.68
N GLU A 42 21.31 0.60 -2.61
CA GLU A 42 22.17 0.84 -3.76
C GLU A 42 21.94 -0.24 -4.84
N LYS A 43 21.97 -1.52 -4.47
CA LYS A 43 21.71 -2.63 -5.41
C LYS A 43 20.31 -2.57 -6.03
N LEU A 44 19.31 -2.15 -5.25
CA LEU A 44 17.95 -1.93 -5.74
C LEU A 44 17.91 -0.81 -6.79
N LEU A 45 18.47 0.35 -6.44
CA LEU A 45 18.46 1.54 -7.29
C LEU A 45 19.30 1.37 -8.56
N ARG A 46 20.45 0.66 -8.50
CA ARG A 46 21.36 0.47 -9.65
C ARG A 46 20.70 -0.19 -10.86
N LYS A 47 19.60 -0.93 -10.63
CA LYS A 47 18.81 -1.58 -11.68
C LYS A 47 17.77 -0.66 -12.32
N ARG A 48 17.46 0.47 -11.67
CA ARG A 48 16.31 1.32 -11.96
C ARG A 48 16.69 2.70 -12.51
N VAL A 49 17.79 3.27 -12.01
CA VAL A 49 18.17 4.67 -12.28
C VAL A 49 19.52 4.78 -12.99
N LYS A 50 19.81 5.96 -13.56
CA LYS A 50 21.01 6.22 -14.37
C LYS A 50 22.29 6.15 -13.57
N SER A 51 22.30 6.83 -12.42
CA SER A 51 23.48 6.98 -11.58
C SER A 51 23.09 7.19 -10.12
N ILE A 52 23.96 6.71 -9.24
CA ILE A 52 23.81 6.85 -7.79
C ILE A 52 25.09 7.45 -7.24
N SER A 53 24.94 8.54 -6.49
CA SER A 53 25.99 9.07 -5.61
C SER A 53 25.70 8.68 -4.16
N LEU A 54 26.75 8.43 -3.39
CA LEU A 54 26.67 7.99 -1.98
C LEU A 54 27.13 9.07 -0.99
N ARG A 55 27.43 10.27 -1.50
CA ARG A 55 27.96 11.40 -0.75
C ARG A 55 27.56 12.69 -1.44
N LEU A 56 27.54 13.77 -0.67
CA LEU A 56 27.27 15.11 -1.18
C LEU A 56 28.44 15.55 -2.08
N GLU A 57 28.14 15.82 -3.35
CA GLU A 57 29.07 16.30 -4.38
C GLU A 57 28.53 17.62 -4.96
N GLU A 58 29.25 18.22 -5.91
CA GLU A 58 28.81 19.46 -6.57
C GLU A 58 27.64 19.26 -7.56
N ASP A 59 27.32 18.01 -7.89
CA ASP A 59 26.23 17.65 -8.80
C ASP A 59 24.83 17.84 -8.19
N ARG A 60 23.82 18.04 -9.05
CA ARG A 60 22.39 18.04 -8.70
C ARG A 60 21.72 16.72 -9.11
N PHE A 61 20.69 16.33 -8.35
CA PHE A 61 20.01 15.06 -8.40
C PHE A 61 18.50 15.22 -8.61
N ASP A 62 17.86 14.22 -9.22
CA ASP A 62 16.41 14.15 -9.32
C ASP A 62 15.80 13.72 -7.98
N TYR A 63 16.50 12.85 -7.26
CA TYR A 63 16.07 12.33 -5.97
C TYR A 63 17.19 12.36 -4.94
N ILE A 64 16.85 12.73 -3.71
CA ILE A 64 17.68 12.49 -2.53
C ILE A 64 16.93 11.53 -1.63
N ILE A 65 17.54 10.39 -1.33
CA ILE A 65 16.92 9.31 -0.54
C ILE A 65 17.72 9.09 0.73
N ILE A 66 17.04 9.20 1.86
CA ILE A 66 17.56 8.88 3.19
C ILE A 66 16.62 7.84 3.80
N PRO A 67 16.93 6.53 3.70
CA PRO A 67 16.05 5.47 4.20
C PRO A 67 15.77 5.56 5.71
N LEU A 68 16.71 6.08 6.48
CA LEU A 68 16.58 6.38 7.90
C LEU A 68 17.36 7.65 8.24
N LEU A 69 16.65 8.68 8.69
CA LEU A 69 17.24 9.94 9.14
C LEU A 69 17.96 9.73 10.46
N THR A 70 19.24 10.08 10.50
CA THR A 70 20.09 9.97 11.70
C THR A 70 20.58 11.33 12.17
N LYS A 71 21.01 11.43 13.42
CA LYS A 71 21.61 12.65 13.99
C LYS A 71 22.81 13.13 13.17
N ARG A 72 23.59 12.20 12.59
CA ARG A 72 24.73 12.52 11.71
C ARG A 72 24.29 13.31 10.48
N HIS A 73 23.19 12.92 9.85
CA HIS A 73 22.64 13.66 8.72
C HIS A 73 22.29 15.09 9.12
N LEU A 74 21.54 15.27 10.23
CA LEU A 74 21.14 16.60 10.70
C LEU A 74 22.32 17.49 11.12
N MET A 75 23.40 16.93 11.68
CA MET A 75 24.59 17.71 12.08
C MET A 75 25.25 18.45 10.90
N LEU A 76 25.11 17.93 9.67
CA LEU A 76 25.60 18.62 8.46
C LEU A 76 24.80 19.91 8.15
N PHE A 77 23.62 20.06 8.76
CA PHE A 77 22.64 21.12 8.52
C PHE A 77 22.21 21.79 9.82
N GLN A 78 23.19 22.09 10.69
CA GLN A 78 22.97 22.79 11.96
C GLN A 78 21.99 22.09 12.91
N GLY A 79 21.78 20.78 12.74
CA GLY A 79 20.83 20.01 13.55
C GLY A 79 19.36 20.19 13.14
N SER A 80 19.05 20.90 12.05
CA SER A 80 17.68 21.24 11.65
C SER A 80 17.24 20.47 10.40
N LEU A 81 16.09 19.80 10.49
CA LEU A 81 15.45 19.14 9.36
C LEU A 81 14.98 20.16 8.32
N GLU A 82 14.49 21.33 8.75
CA GLU A 82 14.05 22.39 7.85
C GLU A 82 15.23 22.94 7.02
N GLU A 83 16.35 23.26 7.68
CA GLU A 83 17.55 23.76 6.99
C GLU A 83 18.13 22.72 6.04
N MET A 84 18.07 21.43 6.41
CA MET A 84 18.46 20.33 5.53
C MET A 84 17.61 20.32 4.25
N LEU A 85 16.27 20.35 4.38
CA LEU A 85 15.38 20.32 3.22
C LEU A 85 15.54 21.56 2.32
N ARG A 86 15.65 22.76 2.91
CA ARG A 86 15.92 24.00 2.16
C ARG A 86 17.24 23.92 1.39
N THR A 87 18.30 23.47 2.06
CA THR A 87 19.62 23.32 1.43
C THR A 87 19.58 22.27 0.30
N PHE A 88 18.87 21.15 0.48
CA PHE A 88 18.66 20.17 -0.58
C PHE A 88 17.97 20.78 -1.81
N LEU A 89 16.87 21.51 -1.62
CA LEU A 89 16.11 22.14 -2.70
C LEU A 89 16.93 23.17 -3.47
N GLU A 90 17.74 23.97 -2.75
CA GLU A 90 18.53 25.05 -3.33
C GLU A 90 19.79 24.56 -4.05
N LYS A 91 20.52 23.61 -3.45
CA LYS A 91 21.87 23.24 -3.90
C LYS A 91 21.95 21.92 -4.64
N TRP A 92 21.18 20.91 -4.23
CA TRP A 92 21.43 19.52 -4.64
C TRP A 92 20.28 18.84 -5.38
N LEU A 93 19.05 19.35 -5.32
CA LEU A 93 17.95 18.84 -6.14
C LEU A 93 17.83 19.65 -7.40
N LEU A 94 17.56 19.01 -8.54
CA LEU A 94 17.12 19.67 -9.77
C LEU A 94 15.74 20.31 -9.59
N PRO A 95 15.31 21.25 -10.45
CA PRO A 95 13.94 21.73 -10.47
C PRO A 95 12.96 20.56 -10.58
N GLY A 96 11.98 20.54 -9.68
CA GLY A 96 11.04 19.42 -9.58
C GLY A 96 11.62 18.15 -8.96
N GLY A 97 12.87 18.10 -8.50
CA GLY A 97 13.41 16.95 -7.77
C GLY A 97 12.74 16.74 -6.40
N GLU A 98 12.89 15.54 -5.85
CA GLU A 98 12.18 15.10 -4.63
C GLU A 98 13.12 14.55 -3.55
N VAL A 99 12.86 14.91 -2.29
CA VAL A 99 13.48 14.29 -1.13
C VAL A 99 12.56 13.19 -0.59
N ILE A 100 13.12 12.03 -0.27
CA ILE A 100 12.45 10.90 0.36
C ILE A 100 13.18 10.56 1.66
N LEU A 101 12.50 10.70 2.80
CA LEU A 101 13.07 10.54 4.14
C LEU A 101 12.28 9.53 4.98
N GLY A 102 12.92 8.46 5.41
CA GLY A 102 12.41 7.62 6.50
C GLY A 102 12.82 8.19 7.85
N MET A 103 11.89 8.29 8.80
CA MET A 103 12.12 8.85 10.13
C MET A 103 11.41 8.02 11.20
N GLU A 104 12.07 7.80 12.33
CA GLU A 104 11.44 7.17 13.48
C GLU A 104 10.55 8.18 14.23
N ASN A 105 9.37 7.73 14.66
CA ASN A 105 8.45 8.59 15.42
C ASN A 105 8.82 8.59 16.91
N GLU A 106 9.10 9.76 17.49
CA GLU A 106 9.39 9.89 18.93
C GLU A 106 8.22 9.42 19.82
N ASN A 107 6.99 9.53 19.31
CA ASN A 107 5.74 9.22 19.99
C ASN A 107 5.15 7.87 19.59
N ALA A 108 5.90 7.00 18.90
CA ALA A 108 5.40 5.68 18.53
C ALA A 108 4.87 4.91 19.75
N LEU A 109 3.76 4.19 19.56
CA LEU A 109 3.07 3.46 20.64
C LEU A 109 4.02 2.54 21.44
N GLU A 110 4.93 1.85 20.76
CA GLU A 110 5.93 0.98 21.42
C GLU A 110 6.91 1.79 22.28
N ARG A 111 7.39 2.94 21.80
CA ARG A 111 8.38 3.78 22.50
C ARG A 111 7.80 4.41 23.75
N ILE A 112 6.58 4.95 23.66
CA ILE A 112 5.91 5.50 24.83
C ILE A 112 5.60 4.42 25.88
N SER A 113 5.44 3.17 25.46
CA SER A 113 5.15 2.04 26.35
C SER A 113 6.42 1.45 26.98
N THR A 114 7.54 1.44 26.26
CA THR A 114 8.79 0.78 26.69
C THR A 114 9.85 1.76 27.22
N GLY A 115 9.80 3.02 26.81
CA GLY A 115 10.85 4.02 27.03
C GLY A 115 12.12 3.76 26.21
N TYR A 116 12.09 2.84 25.24
CA TYR A 116 13.28 2.47 24.45
C TYR A 116 13.50 3.44 23.28
N TYR A 117 14.72 3.98 23.21
CA TYR A 117 15.20 4.81 22.11
C TYR A 117 16.58 4.35 21.66
N GLU A 118 16.74 4.17 20.36
CA GLU A 118 18.03 3.97 19.73
C GLU A 118 18.82 5.28 19.68
N LYS A 119 20.15 5.17 19.66
CA LYS A 119 21.02 6.35 19.76
C LYS A 119 21.10 7.14 18.46
N GLU A 120 21.14 6.44 17.32
CA GLU A 120 21.45 7.02 16.01
C GLU A 120 20.29 7.76 15.34
N PRO A 121 19.02 7.28 15.38
CA PRO A 121 17.92 7.95 14.70
C PRO A 121 17.71 9.39 15.17
N ALA A 122 17.40 10.26 14.21
CA ALA A 122 16.89 11.60 14.49
C ALA A 122 15.37 11.55 14.52
N TYR A 123 14.83 11.24 15.71
CA TYR A 123 13.40 11.13 15.93
C TYR A 123 12.65 12.42 15.58
N GLN A 124 11.45 12.26 15.04
CA GLN A 124 10.52 13.35 14.74
C GLN A 124 9.14 13.03 15.33
N SER A 125 8.33 14.06 15.56
CA SER A 125 6.90 13.90 15.81
C SER A 125 6.09 14.29 14.59
N TYR A 126 4.88 13.74 14.53
CA TYR A 126 3.89 14.13 13.54
C TYR A 126 3.63 15.64 13.52
N ASP A 127 3.48 16.27 14.68
CA ASP A 127 3.22 17.71 14.79
C ASP A 127 4.39 18.55 14.26
N ALA A 128 5.63 18.17 14.56
CA ALA A 128 6.83 18.82 14.01
C ALA A 128 6.87 18.74 12.48
N LEU A 129 6.52 17.58 11.90
CA LEU A 129 6.44 17.41 10.44
C LEU A 129 5.32 18.26 9.81
N LYS A 130 4.19 18.46 10.50
CA LYS A 130 3.12 19.35 10.03
C LYS A 130 3.54 20.82 10.05
N MET A 131 4.20 21.26 11.12
CA MET A 131 4.75 22.62 11.19
C MET A 131 5.82 22.86 10.11
N LEU A 132 6.68 21.87 9.87
CA LEU A 132 7.67 21.91 8.80
C LEU A 132 7.01 22.05 7.42
N GLU A 133 5.98 21.27 7.14
CA GLU A 133 5.24 21.33 5.87
C GLU A 133 4.60 22.72 5.66
N GLU A 134 4.00 23.30 6.70
CA GLU A 134 3.44 24.66 6.67
C GLU A 134 4.51 25.73 6.44
N SER A 135 5.70 25.58 7.04
CA SER A 135 6.82 26.49 6.83
C SER A 135 7.30 26.44 5.38
N LEU A 136 7.58 25.23 4.86
CA LEU A 136 8.08 25.04 3.50
C LEU A 136 7.09 25.51 2.44
N LYS A 137 5.78 25.32 2.64
CA LYS A 137 4.74 25.78 1.70
C LYS A 137 4.72 27.30 1.49
N LYS A 138 5.21 28.10 2.43
CA LYS A 138 5.30 29.56 2.28
C LYS A 138 6.31 29.95 1.20
N ASP A 139 7.44 29.25 1.16
CA ASP A 139 8.53 29.54 0.23
C ASP A 139 8.40 28.75 -1.09
N TYR A 140 7.71 27.60 -1.04
CA TYR A 140 7.48 26.73 -2.17
C TYR A 140 5.97 26.51 -2.39
N PRO A 141 5.24 27.49 -2.96
CA PRO A 141 3.78 27.43 -3.09
C PRO A 141 3.28 26.33 -4.06
N LYS A 142 4.17 25.82 -4.92
CA LYS A 142 3.91 24.69 -5.83
C LYS A 142 4.39 23.36 -5.25
N ALA A 143 4.79 23.35 -3.98
CA ALA A 143 5.31 22.15 -3.36
C ALA A 143 4.22 21.08 -3.22
N ARG A 144 4.68 19.84 -3.25
CA ARG A 144 3.89 18.68 -2.87
C ARG A 144 4.63 17.94 -1.77
N ALA A 145 3.93 17.73 -0.67
CA ALA A 145 4.37 16.87 0.42
C ALA A 145 3.45 15.66 0.52
N SER A 146 3.99 14.52 0.91
CA SER A 146 3.22 13.32 1.22
C SER A 146 3.86 12.62 2.41
N LEU A 147 3.03 12.29 3.40
CA LEU A 147 3.45 11.64 4.62
C LEU A 147 2.78 10.27 4.71
N TYR A 148 3.60 9.23 4.73
CA TYR A 148 3.17 7.85 4.87
C TYR A 148 3.54 7.33 6.25
N PHE A 149 2.78 6.35 6.73
CA PHE A 149 2.99 5.65 7.99
C PHE A 149 3.29 4.18 7.69
N PRO A 150 4.58 3.81 7.51
CA PRO A 150 4.97 2.43 7.24
C PRO A 150 4.76 1.54 8.47
N MET A 151 4.17 0.37 8.25
CA MET A 151 3.88 -0.63 9.28
C MET A 151 4.45 -2.00 8.89
N PRO A 152 5.02 -2.78 9.84
CA PRO A 152 5.19 -2.43 11.26
C PRO A 152 6.34 -1.44 11.54
N SER A 153 7.28 -1.25 10.60
CA SER A 153 8.43 -0.34 10.77
C SER A 153 8.99 0.12 9.43
N LEU A 154 9.94 1.08 9.43
CA LEU A 154 10.71 1.46 8.23
C LEU A 154 11.54 0.31 7.67
N GLU A 155 11.99 -0.59 8.54
CA GLU A 155 12.86 -1.69 8.17
C GLU A 155 12.08 -2.81 7.47
N TYR A 156 10.83 -3.04 7.82
CA TYR A 156 10.05 -4.15 7.26
C TYR A 156 8.66 -3.74 6.81
N PRO A 157 8.48 -2.68 6.00
CA PRO A 157 7.17 -2.14 5.74
C PRO A 157 6.35 -3.06 4.81
N ILE A 158 5.15 -3.40 5.26
CA ILE A 158 4.17 -4.22 4.55
C ILE A 158 2.95 -3.37 4.19
N HIS A 159 2.53 -2.49 5.11
CA HIS A 159 1.49 -1.50 4.85
C HIS A 159 2.07 -0.08 4.87
N PHE A 160 1.52 0.79 4.03
CA PHE A 160 1.78 2.21 4.06
C PHE A 160 0.44 2.92 4.16
N TYR A 161 0.16 3.51 5.32
CA TYR A 161 -1.04 4.30 5.55
C TYR A 161 -0.77 5.78 5.28
N THR A 162 -1.84 6.55 5.11
CA THR A 162 -1.81 8.02 5.03
C THR A 162 -2.93 8.60 5.88
N GLU A 163 -2.96 9.91 6.10
CA GLU A 163 -4.08 10.58 6.78
C GLU A 163 -5.44 10.30 6.09
N LYS A 164 -5.41 10.06 4.77
CA LYS A 164 -6.60 9.78 3.96
C LYS A 164 -7.08 8.33 4.08
N ARG A 165 -6.22 7.43 4.56
CA ARG A 165 -6.52 6.01 4.76
C ARG A 165 -5.72 5.45 5.94
N LEU A 166 -6.33 5.49 7.11
CA LEU A 166 -5.83 4.88 8.36
C LEU A 166 -6.12 3.37 8.42
N PRO A 167 -5.47 2.61 9.30
CA PRO A 167 -5.72 1.17 9.48
C PRO A 167 -7.19 0.84 9.76
N LYS A 168 -7.67 -0.27 9.19
CA LYS A 168 -8.99 -0.86 9.41
C LYS A 168 -8.88 -2.21 10.13
N GLU A 169 -10.02 -2.73 10.55
CA GLU A 169 -10.11 -4.07 11.15
C GLU A 169 -9.48 -5.13 10.23
N GLY A 170 -8.81 -6.10 10.85
CA GLY A 170 -8.10 -7.17 10.14
C GLY A 170 -6.77 -6.76 9.47
N GLU A 171 -6.42 -5.47 9.42
CA GLU A 171 -5.18 -5.00 8.79
C GLU A 171 -4.00 -4.91 9.77
N GLU A 172 -4.27 -4.42 10.99
CA GLU A 172 -3.27 -4.19 12.03
C GLU A 172 -3.79 -4.66 13.40
N SER A 173 -2.93 -4.62 14.42
CA SER A 173 -3.35 -4.95 15.80
C SER A 173 -4.49 -4.05 16.29
N TYR A 174 -5.31 -4.58 17.21
CA TYR A 174 -6.44 -3.85 17.80
C TYR A 174 -6.07 -2.44 18.27
N GLY A 175 -4.88 -2.27 18.87
CA GLY A 175 -4.40 -0.97 19.33
C GLY A 175 -4.31 0.06 18.22
N TYR A 176 -3.70 -0.28 17.08
CA TYR A 176 -3.57 0.64 15.94
C TYR A 176 -4.89 0.92 15.25
N VAL A 177 -5.76 -0.10 15.12
CA VAL A 177 -7.11 0.10 14.55
C VAL A 177 -7.94 1.03 15.44
N ALA A 178 -7.86 0.88 16.77
CA ALA A 178 -8.54 1.76 17.72
C ALA A 178 -8.03 3.21 17.64
N LEU A 179 -6.71 3.41 17.48
CA LEU A 179 -6.12 4.74 17.25
C LEU A 179 -6.59 5.34 15.91
N GLY A 180 -6.71 4.52 14.87
CA GLY A 180 -7.24 4.90 13.57
C GLY A 180 -8.68 5.41 13.67
N LYS A 181 -9.56 4.66 14.34
CA LYS A 181 -10.96 5.05 14.60
C LYS A 181 -11.08 6.35 15.39
N LYS A 182 -10.11 6.64 16.28
CA LYS A 182 -10.05 7.89 17.06
C LYS A 182 -9.41 9.05 16.29
N GLY A 183 -8.90 8.83 15.08
CA GLY A 183 -8.23 9.85 14.26
C GLY A 183 -6.86 10.28 14.79
N VAL A 184 -6.28 9.52 15.73
CA VAL A 184 -4.99 9.86 16.37
C VAL A 184 -3.86 8.90 16.01
N PHE A 185 -4.11 7.96 15.10
CA PHE A 185 -3.07 7.03 14.61
C PHE A 185 -1.79 7.74 14.14
N PRO A 186 -1.84 8.84 13.34
CA PRO A 186 -0.62 9.50 12.87
C PRO A 186 0.36 9.90 13.97
N GLN A 187 -0.15 10.30 15.15
CA GLN A 187 0.67 10.69 16.29
C GLN A 187 1.46 9.52 16.88
N PHE A 188 0.93 8.30 16.76
CA PHE A 188 1.46 7.08 17.41
C PHE A 188 1.96 6.03 16.42
N ALA A 189 1.97 6.34 15.12
CA ALA A 189 2.53 5.48 14.09
C ALA A 189 3.99 5.12 14.43
N PRO A 190 4.49 3.92 14.11
CA PRO A 190 5.87 3.54 14.43
C PRO A 190 6.91 4.47 13.81
N SER A 191 6.64 4.93 12.59
CA SER A 191 7.58 5.67 11.78
C SER A 191 6.88 6.48 10.69
N PHE A 192 7.66 7.31 10.01
CA PHE A 192 7.22 8.19 8.93
C PHE A 192 8.08 7.95 7.68
N LEU A 193 7.45 7.88 6.52
CA LEU A 193 8.12 8.09 5.24
C LEU A 193 7.61 9.40 4.64
N TYR A 194 8.46 10.42 4.68
CA TYR A 194 8.14 11.76 4.21
C TYR A 194 8.71 11.99 2.81
N ARG A 195 7.86 12.49 1.93
CA ARG A 195 8.19 12.83 0.56
C ARG A 195 7.93 14.30 0.32
N PHE A 196 8.92 15.03 -0.19
CA PHE A 196 8.81 16.45 -0.43
C PHE A 196 9.41 16.86 -1.77
N ARG A 197 8.62 17.58 -2.56
CA ARG A 197 9.01 18.17 -3.84
C ARG A 197 8.68 19.66 -3.82
N GLY A 198 9.66 20.52 -4.10
CA GLY A 198 9.48 21.99 -4.07
C GLY A 198 8.62 22.55 -5.21
N ASP A 199 8.57 21.85 -6.36
CA ASP A 199 7.66 22.17 -7.46
C ASP A 199 7.11 20.87 -8.07
N ALA A 200 5.81 20.62 -7.90
CA ALA A 200 5.14 19.43 -8.40
C ALA A 200 4.45 19.60 -9.77
N THR A 201 4.67 20.72 -10.46
CA THR A 201 3.97 21.02 -11.72
C THR A 201 4.22 19.93 -12.78
N ALA A 202 5.47 19.48 -12.93
CA ALA A 202 5.84 18.47 -13.91
C ALA A 202 5.14 17.12 -13.64
N ILE A 203 5.24 16.61 -12.41
CA ILE A 203 4.63 15.32 -12.04
C ILE A 203 3.10 15.38 -12.15
N LEU A 204 2.47 16.49 -11.74
CA LEU A 204 1.03 16.70 -11.86
C LEU A 204 0.56 16.82 -13.31
N SER A 205 1.45 17.02 -14.28
CA SER A 205 1.09 17.05 -15.71
C SER A 205 1.19 15.68 -16.40
N MET A 206 1.84 14.70 -15.76
CA MET A 206 2.08 13.37 -16.35
C MET A 206 0.78 12.59 -16.54
N LYS A 207 0.71 11.81 -17.63
CA LYS A 207 -0.40 10.88 -17.91
C LYS A 207 0.03 9.45 -17.61
N ASP A 208 0.57 9.25 -16.42
CA ASP A 208 1.06 7.97 -15.93
C ASP A 208 0.38 7.64 -14.61
N VAL A 209 -0.12 6.41 -14.46
CA VAL A 209 -0.84 5.98 -13.26
C VAL A 209 0.02 6.06 -12.00
N HIS A 210 1.34 5.88 -12.12
CA HIS A 210 2.28 5.97 -11.00
C HIS A 210 2.62 7.41 -10.61
N SER A 211 2.16 8.41 -11.39
CA SER A 211 2.25 9.83 -11.01
C SER A 211 1.11 10.29 -10.09
N GLU A 212 0.07 9.46 -9.95
CA GLU A 212 -1.10 9.77 -9.13
C GLU A 212 -0.81 9.68 -7.62
N GLU A 213 -1.70 10.22 -6.80
CA GLU A 213 -1.51 10.19 -5.36
C GLU A 213 -1.74 8.80 -4.78
N VAL A 214 -0.73 8.23 -4.12
CA VAL A 214 -0.88 6.96 -3.39
C VAL A 214 -1.42 7.24 -1.98
N GLU A 215 -2.61 6.74 -1.67
CA GLU A 215 -3.23 6.87 -0.34
C GLU A 215 -2.97 5.67 0.58
N TYR A 216 -2.70 4.50 0.01
CA TYR A 216 -2.47 3.26 0.75
C TYR A 216 -1.69 2.26 -0.10
N ILE A 217 -0.83 1.48 0.55
CA ILE A 217 -0.10 0.36 -0.07
C ILE A 217 -0.20 -0.86 0.83
N LYS A 218 -0.37 -2.04 0.23
CA LYS A 218 -0.23 -3.34 0.86
C LYS A 218 0.66 -4.25 0.02
N TYR A 219 1.73 -4.76 0.61
CA TYR A 219 2.53 -5.83 0.05
C TYR A 219 2.04 -7.18 0.60
N ASN A 220 1.88 -8.18 -0.26
CA ASN A 220 1.56 -9.56 0.19
C ASN A 220 2.78 -10.49 0.03
N SER A 221 3.95 -9.98 0.44
CA SER A 221 5.24 -10.66 0.32
C SER A 221 5.32 -12.00 1.05
N SER A 222 4.37 -12.40 1.89
CA SER A 222 4.34 -13.77 2.45
C SER A 222 4.07 -14.86 1.40
N ARG A 223 3.51 -14.49 0.24
CA ARG A 223 3.19 -15.42 -0.85
C ARG A 223 4.46 -15.91 -1.57
N LYS A 224 4.32 -17.03 -2.30
CA LYS A 224 5.37 -17.45 -3.25
C LYS A 224 5.65 -16.32 -4.26
N PRO A 225 6.89 -16.15 -4.75
CA PRO A 225 7.24 -15.08 -5.68
C PRO A 225 6.29 -14.97 -6.88
N GLU A 226 5.82 -16.09 -7.44
CA GLU A 226 4.88 -16.09 -8.58
C GLU A 226 3.47 -15.54 -8.26
N TYR A 227 3.14 -15.31 -6.99
CA TYR A 227 1.84 -14.79 -6.52
C TYR A 227 1.98 -13.54 -5.64
N ALA A 228 3.19 -13.00 -5.53
CA ALA A 228 3.51 -11.87 -4.68
C ALA A 228 3.26 -10.55 -5.44
N LEU A 229 2.29 -9.79 -4.93
CA LEU A 229 1.74 -8.55 -5.45
C LEU A 229 1.83 -7.41 -4.43
N LYS A 230 1.85 -6.20 -4.96
CA LYS A 230 1.62 -4.94 -4.27
C LYS A 230 0.27 -4.40 -4.74
N THR A 231 -0.55 -3.98 -3.78
CA THR A 231 -1.83 -3.32 -4.04
C THR A 231 -1.75 -1.88 -3.55
N GLU A 232 -2.10 -0.93 -4.41
CA GLU A 232 -2.09 0.50 -4.12
C GLU A 232 -3.49 1.09 -4.30
N ILE A 233 -3.94 1.90 -3.34
CA ILE A 233 -5.11 2.78 -3.54
C ILE A 233 -4.57 4.12 -4.01
N LEU A 234 -4.92 4.46 -5.24
CA LEU A 234 -4.54 5.70 -5.90
C LEU A 234 -5.70 6.69 -5.85
N ARG A 235 -5.38 7.98 -5.83
CA ARG A 235 -6.32 9.07 -6.07
C ARG A 235 -5.81 9.89 -7.25
N ASP A 236 -6.62 9.96 -8.29
CA ASP A 236 -6.29 10.76 -9.46
C ASP A 236 -6.50 12.26 -9.23
N LYS A 237 -6.13 13.06 -10.24
CA LYS A 237 -6.23 14.53 -10.22
C LYS A 237 -7.66 15.05 -10.10
N GLU A 238 -8.66 14.26 -10.50
CA GLU A 238 -10.08 14.57 -10.35
C GLU A 238 -10.61 14.16 -8.97
N GLY A 239 -9.77 13.53 -8.15
CA GLY A 239 -10.09 13.07 -6.81
C GLY A 239 -10.76 11.70 -6.77
N VAL A 240 -10.82 10.99 -7.89
CA VAL A 240 -11.41 9.65 -8.02
C VAL A 240 -10.40 8.61 -7.54
N LYS A 241 -10.88 7.65 -6.75
CA LYS A 241 -10.05 6.56 -6.24
C LYS A 241 -9.98 5.41 -7.24
N LYS A 242 -8.81 4.79 -7.34
CA LYS A 242 -8.56 3.58 -8.13
C LYS A 242 -7.70 2.60 -7.35
N VAL A 243 -7.69 1.33 -7.76
CA VAL A 243 -6.87 0.28 -7.15
C VAL A 243 -5.92 -0.29 -8.19
N LEU A 244 -4.62 -0.12 -7.98
CA LEU A 244 -3.58 -0.70 -8.82
C LEU A 244 -3.06 -1.97 -8.14
N LYS A 245 -3.08 -3.11 -8.85
CA LYS A 245 -2.40 -4.34 -8.45
C LYS A 245 -1.21 -4.55 -9.38
N GLU A 246 -0.04 -4.77 -8.81
CA GLU A 246 1.22 -4.93 -9.54
C GLU A 246 2.03 -6.07 -8.94
N GLY A 247 2.79 -6.81 -9.75
CA GLY A 247 3.73 -7.82 -9.24
C GLY A 247 4.82 -7.19 -8.36
N ILE A 248 5.27 -7.87 -7.31
CA ILE A 248 6.49 -7.46 -6.57
C ILE A 248 7.75 -7.73 -7.42
N GLY A 249 7.69 -8.71 -8.31
CA GLY A 249 8.78 -9.05 -9.21
C GLY A 249 8.28 -9.69 -10.50
N ALA A 250 9.19 -9.92 -11.44
CA ALA A 250 8.86 -10.48 -12.75
C ALA A 250 8.24 -11.89 -12.66
N GLU A 251 8.50 -12.62 -11.57
CA GLU A 251 7.92 -13.93 -11.30
C GLU A 251 6.38 -13.87 -11.20
N ALA A 252 5.81 -12.75 -10.75
CA ALA A 252 4.37 -12.56 -10.58
C ALA A 252 3.64 -12.14 -11.87
N ASN A 253 4.36 -11.87 -12.97
CA ASN A 253 3.77 -11.39 -14.22
C ASN A 253 2.72 -12.35 -14.77
N ALA A 254 3.01 -13.66 -14.79
CA ALA A 254 2.07 -14.66 -15.27
C ALA A 254 0.76 -14.68 -14.45
N HIS A 255 0.83 -14.38 -13.15
CA HIS A 255 -0.34 -14.30 -12.30
C HIS A 255 -1.19 -13.07 -12.65
N ILE A 256 -0.60 -11.87 -12.72
CA ILE A 256 -1.31 -10.64 -13.12
C ILE A 256 -1.89 -10.78 -14.53
N ASP A 257 -1.12 -11.31 -15.48
CA ASP A 257 -1.52 -11.48 -16.88
C ASP A 257 -2.72 -12.44 -17.04
N SER A 258 -2.96 -13.31 -16.05
CA SER A 258 -4.10 -14.24 -16.03
C SER A 258 -5.41 -13.60 -15.57
N LEU A 259 -5.37 -12.46 -14.86
CA LEU A 259 -6.54 -11.88 -14.19
C LEU A 259 -7.67 -11.49 -15.16
N PRO A 260 -7.41 -10.84 -16.33
CA PRO A 260 -8.48 -10.52 -17.28
C PRO A 260 -9.23 -11.77 -17.78
N LYS A 261 -8.53 -12.89 -17.99
CA LYS A 261 -9.16 -14.16 -18.39
C LYS A 261 -10.04 -14.71 -17.26
N LYS A 262 -9.51 -14.74 -16.03
CA LYS A 262 -10.22 -15.23 -14.85
C LYS A 262 -11.49 -14.43 -14.57
N ARG A 263 -11.40 -13.10 -14.66
CA ARG A 263 -12.57 -12.21 -14.56
C ARG A 263 -13.63 -12.58 -15.59
N LYS A 264 -13.29 -12.71 -16.88
CA LYS A 264 -14.27 -13.08 -17.93
C LYS A 264 -15.00 -14.40 -17.62
N LEU A 265 -14.25 -15.42 -17.22
CA LEU A 265 -14.81 -16.72 -16.84
C LEU A 265 -15.79 -16.60 -15.66
N LEU A 266 -15.44 -15.82 -14.63
CA LEU A 266 -16.35 -15.55 -13.51
C LEU A 266 -17.57 -14.72 -13.94
N SER A 267 -17.38 -13.68 -14.77
CA SER A 267 -18.48 -12.85 -15.27
C SER A 267 -19.53 -13.69 -16.01
N GLU A 268 -19.10 -14.65 -16.83
CA GLU A 268 -19.98 -15.60 -17.51
C GLU A 268 -20.73 -16.50 -16.51
N SER A 269 -20.01 -17.03 -15.50
CA SER A 269 -20.59 -17.88 -14.44
C SER A 269 -21.63 -17.14 -13.59
N PHE A 270 -21.38 -15.87 -13.28
CA PHE A 270 -22.28 -15.04 -12.50
C PHE A 270 -23.39 -14.40 -13.33
N SER A 271 -23.48 -14.60 -14.65
CA SER A 271 -24.51 -13.99 -15.50
C SER A 271 -25.96 -14.29 -15.07
N GLN A 272 -26.18 -15.42 -14.39
CA GLN A 272 -27.49 -15.81 -13.83
C GLN A 272 -27.70 -15.36 -12.37
N ARG A 273 -26.69 -14.77 -11.74
CA ARG A 273 -26.71 -14.29 -10.35
C ARG A 273 -26.54 -12.77 -10.36
N LYS A 274 -27.05 -12.07 -9.34
CA LYS A 274 -26.92 -10.61 -9.23
C LYS A 274 -25.54 -10.18 -8.71
N ILE A 275 -24.46 -10.75 -9.28
CA ILE A 275 -23.08 -10.43 -8.91
C ILE A 275 -22.36 -9.89 -10.14
N GLN A 276 -21.91 -8.65 -10.04
CA GLN A 276 -21.00 -8.08 -11.01
C GLN A 276 -19.57 -8.46 -10.62
N VAL A 277 -18.79 -8.99 -11.57
CA VAL A 277 -17.35 -9.13 -11.37
C VAL A 277 -16.68 -7.85 -11.82
N LEU A 278 -15.87 -7.25 -10.96
CA LEU A 278 -15.23 -5.97 -11.21
C LEU A 278 -14.37 -6.02 -12.48
N GLU A 279 -14.62 -5.10 -13.40
CA GLU A 279 -13.86 -4.98 -14.63
C GLU A 279 -12.68 -4.01 -14.46
N GLU A 280 -11.54 -4.37 -15.05
CA GLU A 280 -10.35 -3.55 -15.10
C GLU A 280 -10.53 -2.32 -15.99
N GLU A 281 -10.04 -1.16 -15.54
CA GLU A 281 -9.97 0.07 -16.34
C GLU A 281 -8.67 0.16 -17.16
N GLY A 282 -7.63 -0.54 -16.73
CA GLY A 282 -6.31 -0.51 -17.36
C GLY A 282 -5.52 -1.78 -17.08
N PHE A 283 -4.68 -2.17 -18.03
CA PHE A 283 -3.84 -3.36 -17.92
C PHE A 283 -2.56 -3.16 -18.74
N TRP A 284 -1.41 -3.29 -18.08
CA TRP A 284 -0.09 -3.12 -18.68
C TRP A 284 0.74 -4.38 -18.45
N ARG A 285 1.15 -5.01 -19.56
CA ARG A 285 2.04 -6.17 -19.50
C ARG A 285 3.48 -5.75 -19.40
N ALA A 286 4.26 -6.47 -18.59
CA ALA A 286 5.71 -6.34 -18.62
C ALA A 286 6.25 -6.70 -20.02
N TYR A 287 7.09 -5.82 -20.57
CA TYR A 287 7.79 -6.09 -21.83
C TYR A 287 9.07 -6.89 -21.59
N ALA A 288 9.52 -7.65 -22.58
CA ALA A 288 10.81 -8.35 -22.52
C ALA A 288 11.96 -7.36 -22.27
N GLY A 289 12.70 -7.55 -21.19
CA GLY A 289 13.79 -6.65 -20.75
C GLY A 289 13.35 -5.47 -19.87
N SER A 290 12.06 -5.33 -19.59
CA SER A 290 11.54 -4.37 -18.60
C SER A 290 11.88 -4.82 -17.17
N GLN A 291 12.24 -3.87 -16.31
CA GLN A 291 12.30 -4.09 -14.85
C GLN A 291 10.94 -3.88 -14.19
N SER A 292 10.00 -3.19 -14.86
CA SER A 292 8.63 -2.99 -14.38
C SER A 292 7.79 -4.24 -14.62
N PRO A 293 7.18 -4.81 -13.56
CA PRO A 293 6.30 -5.97 -13.65
C PRO A 293 4.94 -5.63 -14.28
N SER A 294 4.14 -6.65 -14.60
CA SER A 294 2.78 -6.45 -15.10
C SER A 294 1.91 -5.81 -14.02
N SER A 295 0.98 -4.94 -14.44
CA SER A 295 0.05 -4.24 -13.55
C SER A 295 -1.36 -4.16 -14.14
N ILE A 296 -2.34 -4.07 -13.25
CA ILE A 296 -3.77 -3.99 -13.58
C ILE A 296 -4.45 -2.97 -12.67
N LEU A 297 -5.29 -2.11 -13.25
CA LEU A 297 -5.97 -1.02 -12.58
C LEU A 297 -7.47 -1.26 -12.57
N TYR A 298 -8.07 -1.09 -11.40
CA TYR A 298 -9.50 -1.25 -11.17
C TYR A 298 -10.12 0.06 -10.66
N PRO A 299 -11.41 0.30 -10.92
CA PRO A 299 -12.14 1.34 -10.22
C PRO A 299 -12.23 1.00 -8.73
N PHE A 300 -12.19 2.02 -7.87
CA PHE A 300 -12.44 1.80 -6.45
C PHE A 300 -13.94 1.66 -6.18
N VAL A 301 -14.36 0.49 -5.70
CA VAL A 301 -15.75 0.22 -5.33
C VAL A 301 -16.05 0.82 -3.96
N LYS A 302 -17.08 1.66 -3.87
CA LYS A 302 -17.56 2.23 -2.61
C LYS A 302 -18.60 1.28 -1.98
N GLY A 303 -18.67 1.26 -0.66
CA GLY A 303 -19.63 0.43 0.06
C GLY A 303 -18.98 -0.33 1.20
N LYS A 304 -19.75 -1.26 1.77
CA LYS A 304 -19.27 -2.25 2.73
C LYS A 304 -19.22 -3.60 2.05
N SER A 305 -18.24 -4.42 2.43
CA SER A 305 -18.26 -5.83 2.08
C SER A 305 -19.48 -6.53 2.72
N ILE A 306 -19.92 -7.64 2.12
CA ILE A 306 -20.92 -8.51 2.74
C ILE A 306 -20.43 -8.94 4.13
N GLY A 307 -19.12 -9.17 4.29
CA GLY A 307 -18.49 -9.53 5.55
C GLY A 307 -18.72 -8.50 6.66
N GLU A 308 -18.43 -7.23 6.35
CA GLU A 308 -18.67 -6.09 7.25
C GLU A 308 -20.16 -5.95 7.61
N ILE A 309 -21.06 -6.08 6.64
CA ILE A 309 -22.52 -6.00 6.87
C ILE A 309 -22.97 -7.12 7.83
N LEU A 310 -22.56 -8.36 7.57
CA LEU A 310 -22.88 -9.49 8.43
C LEU A 310 -22.25 -9.34 9.83
N GLY A 311 -21.04 -8.80 9.90
CA GLY A 311 -20.35 -8.53 11.16
C GLY A 311 -20.99 -7.42 12.01
N GLU A 312 -21.74 -6.50 11.40
CA GLU A 312 -22.55 -5.48 12.07
C GLU A 312 -23.91 -6.00 12.54
N LEU A 313 -24.44 -7.01 11.88
CA LEU A 313 -25.69 -7.68 12.25
C LEU A 313 -25.53 -8.66 13.43
N ILE A 314 -24.30 -8.92 13.88
CA ILE A 314 -24.04 -9.70 15.10
C ILE A 314 -24.68 -9.01 16.29
N SER A 315 -25.64 -9.69 16.92
CA SER A 315 -26.42 -9.16 18.04
C SER A 315 -26.42 -10.13 19.20
N GLN A 316 -26.19 -9.61 20.41
CA GLN A 316 -26.16 -10.39 21.65
C GLN A 316 -25.20 -11.60 21.58
N GLY A 317 -24.10 -11.48 20.83
CA GLY A 317 -23.13 -12.55 20.66
C GLY A 317 -23.53 -13.67 19.70
N LYS A 318 -24.60 -13.50 18.91
CA LYS A 318 -25.10 -14.48 17.95
C LYS A 318 -24.91 -14.01 16.52
N ALA A 319 -24.54 -14.94 15.63
CA ALA A 319 -24.41 -14.67 14.21
C ALA A 319 -25.77 -14.48 13.52
N PRO A 320 -25.85 -13.64 12.47
CA PRO A 320 -27.05 -13.45 11.66
C PRO A 320 -27.23 -14.62 10.67
N VAL A 321 -27.66 -15.77 11.17
CA VAL A 321 -27.70 -17.04 10.40
C VAL A 321 -28.52 -16.93 9.11
N LYS A 322 -29.65 -16.21 9.14
CA LYS A 322 -30.52 -16.05 7.98
C LYS A 322 -29.82 -15.27 6.87
N GLU A 323 -29.21 -14.14 7.21
CA GLU A 323 -28.52 -13.26 6.28
C GLU A 323 -27.25 -13.93 5.74
N ILE A 324 -26.54 -14.73 6.55
CA ILE A 324 -25.43 -15.57 6.09
C ILE A 324 -25.91 -16.58 5.05
N GLN A 325 -27.04 -17.26 5.28
CA GLN A 325 -27.60 -18.22 4.32
C GLN A 325 -27.99 -17.55 3.00
N GLU A 326 -28.62 -16.38 3.06
CA GLU A 326 -28.96 -15.58 1.87
C GLU A 326 -27.71 -15.16 1.09
N ALA A 327 -26.67 -14.69 1.79
CA ALA A 327 -25.39 -14.35 1.18
C ALA A 327 -24.70 -15.56 0.54
N LEU A 328 -24.67 -16.71 1.21
CA LEU A 328 -24.10 -17.94 0.64
C LEU A 328 -24.86 -18.40 -0.61
N HIS A 329 -26.18 -18.29 -0.61
CA HIS A 329 -26.99 -18.61 -1.79
C HIS A 329 -26.68 -17.66 -2.95
N LEU A 330 -26.53 -16.35 -2.67
CA LEU A 330 -26.11 -15.36 -3.67
C LEU A 330 -24.75 -15.73 -4.30
N LEU A 331 -23.75 -16.10 -3.48
CA LEU A 331 -22.39 -16.37 -3.95
C LEU A 331 -22.24 -17.74 -4.63
N LEU A 332 -22.80 -18.80 -4.04
CA LEU A 332 -22.53 -20.19 -4.42
C LEU A 332 -23.68 -20.86 -5.17
N GLY A 333 -24.91 -20.32 -5.11
CA GLY A 333 -26.10 -21.00 -5.60
C GLY A 333 -26.37 -22.34 -4.88
N GLU A 334 -27.02 -23.25 -5.59
CA GLU A 334 -27.45 -24.57 -5.07
C GLU A 334 -26.65 -25.75 -5.61
N ASP A 335 -25.86 -25.56 -6.66
CA ASP A 335 -25.10 -26.64 -7.31
C ASP A 335 -24.05 -27.23 -6.37
N SER A 336 -24.00 -28.56 -6.26
CA SER A 336 -23.01 -29.25 -5.40
C SER A 336 -21.56 -29.04 -5.85
N PHE A 337 -21.35 -28.66 -7.11
CA PHE A 337 -20.04 -28.42 -7.72
C PHE A 337 -20.06 -27.12 -8.52
N ILE A 338 -19.08 -26.24 -8.28
CA ILE A 338 -19.04 -24.89 -8.85
C ILE A 338 -17.94 -24.79 -9.89
N LYS A 339 -18.27 -24.32 -11.09
CA LYS A 339 -17.31 -24.21 -12.21
C LYS A 339 -17.57 -22.95 -13.05
N PRO A 340 -16.56 -22.09 -13.25
CA PRO A 340 -15.28 -22.05 -12.54
C PRO A 340 -15.45 -21.76 -11.05
N ALA A 341 -14.47 -22.13 -10.23
CA ALA A 341 -14.48 -21.87 -8.79
C ALA A 341 -13.46 -20.79 -8.43
N ASN A 342 -13.87 -19.73 -7.75
CA ASN A 342 -12.95 -18.78 -7.13
C ASN A 342 -12.72 -19.19 -5.66
N LEU A 343 -11.49 -19.62 -5.35
CA LEU A 343 -11.12 -20.04 -3.99
C LEU A 343 -11.13 -18.88 -2.99
N ASP A 344 -11.13 -17.64 -3.49
CA ASP A 344 -11.16 -16.42 -2.69
C ASP A 344 -12.51 -15.67 -2.82
N LEU A 345 -13.58 -16.38 -3.15
CA LEU A 345 -14.96 -15.87 -3.12
C LEU A 345 -15.46 -15.68 -1.67
N LEU A 346 -14.74 -14.90 -0.87
CA LEU A 346 -15.05 -14.58 0.53
C LEU A 346 -16.07 -13.44 0.61
N PHE A 347 -16.78 -13.31 1.73
CA PHE A 347 -17.74 -12.22 1.94
C PHE A 347 -17.08 -10.84 1.86
N GLU A 348 -15.83 -10.76 2.26
CA GLU A 348 -14.97 -9.59 2.36
C GLU A 348 -14.55 -9.09 0.97
N ASN A 349 -14.51 -9.99 -0.02
CA ASN A 349 -14.17 -9.70 -1.42
C ASN A 349 -15.41 -9.35 -2.27
N VAL A 350 -16.60 -9.25 -1.65
CA VAL A 350 -17.83 -8.84 -2.33
C VAL A 350 -18.38 -7.60 -1.69
N ILE A 351 -18.29 -6.47 -2.38
CA ILE A 351 -18.73 -5.15 -1.90
C ILE A 351 -20.15 -4.88 -2.39
N MET A 352 -21.01 -4.39 -1.49
CA MET A 352 -22.33 -3.90 -1.84
C MET A 352 -22.25 -2.41 -2.21
N ASP A 353 -22.38 -2.10 -3.50
CA ASP A 353 -22.55 -0.74 -4.01
C ASP A 353 -24.05 -0.47 -4.21
N GLY A 354 -24.68 0.09 -3.17
CA GLY A 354 -26.14 0.13 -3.09
C GLY A 354 -26.73 -1.28 -3.03
N GLU A 355 -27.57 -1.64 -4.01
CA GLU A 355 -28.17 -2.99 -4.13
C GLU A 355 -27.32 -3.96 -4.98
N GLN A 356 -26.25 -3.48 -5.63
CA GLN A 356 -25.43 -4.29 -6.52
C GLN A 356 -24.28 -4.94 -5.73
N ALA A 357 -24.19 -6.27 -5.78
CA ALA A 357 -23.03 -7.00 -5.28
C ALA A 357 -21.91 -6.98 -6.33
N VAL A 358 -20.71 -6.58 -5.92
CA VAL A 358 -19.52 -6.45 -6.78
C VAL A 358 -18.38 -7.30 -6.23
N LEU A 359 -17.99 -8.35 -6.95
CA LEU A 359 -16.83 -9.18 -6.64
C LEU A 359 -15.55 -8.46 -7.10
N ILE A 360 -14.71 -8.06 -6.16
CA ILE A 360 -13.50 -7.26 -6.43
C ILE A 360 -12.22 -8.10 -6.59
N ASP A 361 -12.26 -9.38 -6.21
CA ASP A 361 -11.08 -10.25 -6.26
C ASP A 361 -11.33 -11.51 -7.12
N CYS A 362 -10.48 -11.69 -8.13
CA CYS A 362 -10.48 -12.84 -9.03
C CYS A 362 -9.10 -13.51 -9.15
N GLU A 363 -8.23 -13.35 -8.14
CA GLU A 363 -6.87 -13.87 -8.17
C GLU A 363 -6.82 -15.42 -8.20
N TRP A 364 -7.73 -16.08 -7.50
CA TRP A 364 -7.67 -17.52 -7.21
C TRP A 364 -8.76 -18.35 -7.89
N VAL A 365 -8.90 -18.16 -9.20
CA VAL A 365 -9.87 -18.91 -10.03
C VAL A 365 -9.29 -20.23 -10.55
N LYS A 366 -9.99 -21.33 -10.25
CA LYS A 366 -9.82 -22.66 -10.83
C LYS A 366 -10.84 -22.89 -11.94
N GLU A 367 -10.37 -23.06 -13.17
CA GLU A 367 -11.23 -23.27 -14.34
C GLU A 367 -11.91 -24.64 -14.31
N GLU A 368 -11.27 -25.63 -13.71
CA GLU A 368 -11.76 -26.99 -13.52
C GLU A 368 -12.94 -27.09 -12.55
N GLY A 369 -13.09 -26.10 -11.66
CA GLY A 369 -14.12 -26.06 -10.62
C GLY A 369 -13.67 -26.62 -9.27
N GLU A 370 -14.58 -26.60 -8.30
CA GLU A 370 -14.36 -27.06 -6.93
C GLU A 370 -15.68 -27.48 -6.26
N GLU A 371 -15.60 -28.33 -5.23
CA GLU A 371 -16.77 -28.71 -4.45
C GLU A 371 -17.38 -27.50 -3.72
N ARG A 372 -18.71 -27.35 -3.78
CA ARG A 372 -19.40 -26.25 -3.10
C ARG A 372 -19.16 -26.25 -1.60
N LEU A 373 -19.08 -27.43 -0.98
CA LEU A 373 -18.82 -27.56 0.46
C LEU A 373 -17.45 -27.02 0.86
N PHE A 374 -16.43 -27.19 0.01
CA PHE A 374 -15.11 -26.64 0.26
C PHE A 374 -15.12 -25.11 0.23
N LEU A 375 -15.78 -24.51 -0.76
CA LEU A 375 -15.93 -23.05 -0.84
C LEU A 375 -16.76 -22.51 0.33
N LEU A 376 -17.86 -23.18 0.68
CA LEU A 376 -18.70 -22.83 1.82
C LEU A 376 -17.92 -22.84 3.14
N TYR A 377 -17.11 -23.89 3.38
CA TYR A 377 -16.23 -23.95 4.54
C TYR A 377 -15.29 -22.75 4.59
N ARG A 378 -14.64 -22.40 3.47
CA ARG A 378 -13.72 -21.26 3.43
C ARG A 378 -14.42 -19.95 3.77
N ILE A 379 -15.55 -19.65 3.13
CA ILE A 379 -16.32 -18.43 3.37
C ILE A 379 -16.68 -18.30 4.85
N LEU A 380 -17.27 -19.35 5.42
CA LEU A 380 -17.70 -19.35 6.82
C LEU A 380 -16.52 -19.29 7.79
N HIS A 381 -15.43 -20.00 7.52
CA HIS A 381 -14.23 -20.02 8.35
C HIS A 381 -13.59 -18.62 8.43
N TYR A 382 -13.35 -17.96 7.29
CA TYR A 382 -12.72 -16.64 7.30
C TYR A 382 -13.61 -15.59 7.97
N TRP A 383 -14.91 -15.62 7.70
CA TRP A 383 -15.85 -14.73 8.38
C TRP A 383 -15.91 -14.98 9.89
N TYR A 384 -15.95 -16.24 10.31
CA TYR A 384 -15.91 -16.58 11.73
C TYR A 384 -14.61 -16.10 12.40
N GLU A 385 -13.46 -16.36 11.80
CA GLU A 385 -12.17 -15.96 12.38
C GLU A 385 -12.05 -14.44 12.56
N GLU A 386 -12.62 -13.66 11.65
CA GLU A 386 -12.65 -12.20 11.72
C GLU A 386 -13.59 -11.69 12.83
N TYR A 387 -14.73 -12.34 13.04
CA TYR A 387 -15.77 -11.86 13.96
C TYR A 387 -15.93 -12.67 15.25
N LYS A 388 -15.10 -13.68 15.51
CA LYS A 388 -15.21 -14.58 16.68
C LYS A 388 -15.23 -13.85 18.01
N ASP A 389 -14.51 -12.74 18.17
CA ASP A 389 -14.49 -11.97 19.42
C ASP A 389 -15.84 -11.28 19.72
N LYS A 390 -16.66 -11.05 18.68
CA LYS A 390 -18.03 -10.56 18.83
C LYS A 390 -19.02 -11.69 19.12
N LEU A 391 -18.66 -12.93 18.84
CA LEU A 391 -19.49 -14.11 18.99
C LEU A 391 -19.30 -14.69 20.39
N LYS A 392 -20.38 -14.75 21.17
CA LYS A 392 -20.38 -15.31 22.53
C LYS A 392 -21.02 -16.67 22.52
N TYR A 393 -20.49 -17.57 21.71
CA TYR A 393 -20.77 -18.98 21.91
C TYR A 393 -20.14 -19.34 23.25
N LYS A 394 -20.96 -19.68 24.25
CA LYS A 394 -20.42 -20.36 25.41
C LYS A 394 -19.76 -21.62 24.87
N ASP A 395 -18.55 -21.91 25.32
CA ASP A 395 -18.03 -23.27 25.20
C ASP A 395 -19.10 -24.17 25.85
N GLU A 396 -19.89 -24.86 25.03
CA GLU A 396 -20.85 -25.84 25.53
C GLU A 396 -20.01 -26.99 26.09
N GLU A 397 -20.12 -27.23 27.40
CA GLU A 397 -19.57 -28.37 28.14
C GLU A 397 -20.02 -29.72 27.59
#